data_AF-A0A9N9KQL4-F1
#
_entry.id   AF-A0A9N9KQL4-F1
#
_cell.length_a   1.000
_cell.length_b   1.000
_cell.length_c   1.000
_cell.angle_alpha   90.00
_cell.angle_beta   90.00
_cell.angle_gamma   90.00
#
_symmetry.space_group_name_H-M   'P 1'
#
loop_
_entity.id
_entity.type
_entity.pdbx_description
1 polymer ?
#
loop_
_entity_poly.entity_id
_entity_poly.type
_entity_poly.pdbx_seq_one_letter_code
_entity_poly.pdbx_strand_id
1 'polypeptide(L)'
;MTELSFAKSFLTTLDSRPSKISPDHYEDPKSYPARNAFILPKSTGPPLKRKTPASTTAHPTSFPVTLKSLRNPPLDITIPSRDLSTSILDLKTALSTEASIPVKALKLLYNKKPVADSKVLKDLLGAEGVKEGQSVEFGVMVIGGAAAIVKKDGEGVTEGEKKEVEMGHGGDVLKTDAFWEDLRGFLVQRLKDEEEGDRVVKVFRDAVMN
;
A
#
# COMPACT_ATOMS: atom_id res chain seq x y z
N MET A 1 3.48 -6.11 65.37
CA MET A 1 4.58 -5.12 65.23
C MET A 1 5.14 -5.03 63.80
N THR A 2 4.97 -6.04 62.93
CA THR A 2 5.55 -6.08 61.58
C THR A 2 4.75 -5.30 60.52
N GLU A 3 3.41 -5.38 60.57
CA GLU A 3 2.51 -4.73 59.60
C GLU A 3 2.55 -3.20 59.68
N LEU A 4 2.68 -2.64 60.88
CA LEU A 4 2.76 -1.18 61.09
C LEU A 4 4.07 -0.62 60.49
N SER A 5 5.18 -1.35 60.67
CA SER A 5 6.47 -0.99 60.04
C SER A 5 6.42 -1.11 58.52
N PHE A 6 5.77 -2.15 57.99
CA PHE A 6 5.53 -2.30 56.55
C PHE A 6 4.70 -1.14 56.01
N ALA A 7 3.55 -0.84 56.63
CA ALA A 7 2.66 0.23 56.20
C ALA A 7 3.35 1.59 56.22
N LYS A 8 4.14 1.89 57.26
CA LYS A 8 4.96 3.11 57.31
C LYS A 8 5.96 3.16 56.17
N SER A 9 6.73 2.09 55.94
CA SER A 9 7.69 2.04 54.84
C SER A 9 7.03 2.19 53.47
N PHE A 10 5.87 1.57 53.25
CA PHE A 10 5.12 1.63 52.01
C PHE A 10 4.59 3.04 51.74
N LEU A 11 4.01 3.70 52.76
CA LEU A 11 3.57 5.10 52.63
C LEU A 11 4.73 6.05 52.34
N THR A 12 5.90 5.86 52.97
CA THR A 12 7.11 6.62 52.64
C THR A 12 7.56 6.41 51.19
N THR A 13 7.43 5.19 50.65
CA THR A 13 7.75 4.92 49.23
C THR A 13 6.71 5.45 48.25
N LEU A 14 5.46 5.66 48.68
CA LEU A 14 4.43 6.27 47.85
C LEU A 14 4.59 7.79 47.82
N ASP A 15 4.93 8.38 48.96
CA ASP A 15 5.12 9.83 49.10
C ASP A 15 6.34 10.34 48.33
N SER A 16 7.38 9.51 48.18
CA SER A 16 8.56 9.86 47.40
C SER A 16 8.36 9.79 45.87
N ARG A 17 7.24 9.25 45.39
CA ARG A 17 6.97 9.11 43.96
C ARG A 17 6.22 10.35 43.44
N PRO A 18 6.65 10.92 42.30
CA PRO A 18 5.97 12.06 41.73
C PRO A 18 4.53 11.70 41.31
N SER A 19 3.56 12.51 41.70
CA SER A 19 2.14 12.32 41.34
C SER A 19 1.84 12.64 39.87
N LYS A 20 2.73 13.38 39.22
CA LYS A 20 2.68 13.73 37.80
C LYS A 20 4.03 13.45 37.17
N ILE A 21 4.01 12.74 36.05
CA ILE A 21 5.17 12.49 35.23
C ILE A 21 5.31 13.68 34.25
N SER A 22 6.51 14.27 34.16
CA SER A 22 6.80 15.35 33.21
C SER A 22 6.77 14.81 31.76
N PRO A 23 6.38 15.60 30.74
CA PRO A 23 6.42 15.17 29.33
C PRO A 23 7.80 14.68 28.87
N ASP A 24 8.89 15.20 29.46
CA ASP A 24 10.27 14.83 29.13
C ASP A 24 10.80 13.65 29.96
N HIS A 25 9.96 13.03 30.79
CA HIS A 25 10.37 11.90 31.61
C HIS A 25 10.59 10.66 30.75
N TYR A 26 11.81 10.11 30.83
CA TYR A 26 12.20 8.88 30.17
C TYR A 26 12.71 7.89 31.21
N GLU A 27 12.18 6.67 31.18
CA GLU A 27 12.59 5.56 32.04
C GLU A 27 13.22 4.46 31.18
N ASP A 28 14.45 4.06 31.52
CA ASP A 28 15.14 2.99 30.82
C ASP A 28 14.56 1.63 31.24
N PRO A 29 14.00 0.83 30.31
CA PRO A 29 13.43 -0.48 30.62
C PRO A 29 14.42 -1.47 31.23
N LYS A 30 15.73 -1.24 31.10
CA LYS A 30 16.78 -2.09 31.71
C LYS A 30 17.05 -1.76 33.18
N SER A 31 16.62 -0.59 33.66
CA SER A 31 16.80 -0.15 35.04
C SER A 31 15.71 -0.68 35.98
N TYR A 32 14.60 -1.19 35.43
CA TYR A 32 13.52 -1.72 36.25
C TYR A 32 13.97 -2.93 37.07
N PRO A 33 13.63 -3.00 38.37
CA PRO A 33 13.90 -4.17 39.18
C PRO A 33 13.13 -5.37 38.61
N ALA A 34 13.73 -6.57 38.71
CA ALA A 34 13.09 -7.81 38.31
C ALA A 34 11.76 -7.98 39.05
N ARG A 35 10.64 -7.78 38.36
CA ARG A 35 9.30 -8.04 38.91
C ARG A 35 9.01 -9.51 38.73
N ASN A 36 8.50 -10.15 39.79
CA ASN A 36 7.86 -11.45 39.66
C ASN A 36 6.71 -11.32 38.64
N ALA A 37 6.60 -12.30 37.73
CA ALA A 37 5.51 -12.32 36.78
C ALA A 37 4.18 -12.22 37.56
N PHE A 38 3.35 -11.24 37.22
CA PHE A 38 2.00 -11.14 37.75
C PHE A 38 1.22 -12.36 37.25
N ILE A 39 1.25 -13.43 38.03
CA ILE A 39 0.46 -14.61 37.74
C ILE A 39 -0.98 -14.25 38.04
N LEU A 40 -1.79 -14.16 36.99
CA LEU A 40 -3.23 -14.08 37.15
C LEU A 40 -3.67 -15.29 38.01
N PRO A 41 -4.55 -15.09 39.01
CA PRO A 41 -5.16 -16.21 39.71
C PRO A 41 -5.69 -17.22 38.70
N LYS A 42 -5.46 -18.51 38.97
CA LYS A 42 -5.96 -19.58 38.09
C LYS A 42 -7.47 -19.38 37.90
N SER A 43 -7.90 -19.23 36.65
CA SER A 43 -9.32 -19.07 36.35
C SER A 43 -10.08 -20.28 36.89
N THR A 44 -11.04 -20.06 37.78
CA THR A 44 -11.90 -21.11 38.37
C THR A 44 -13.05 -21.51 37.45
N GLY A 45 -13.19 -20.85 36.31
CA GLY A 45 -14.21 -21.15 35.30
C GLY A 45 -13.75 -22.21 34.29
N PRO A 46 -14.71 -22.89 33.63
CA PRO A 46 -14.40 -23.72 32.47
C PRO A 46 -13.62 -22.92 31.42
N PRO A 47 -12.70 -23.53 30.67
CA PRO A 47 -11.87 -22.83 29.70
C PRO A 47 -12.78 -22.04 28.75
N LEU A 48 -12.54 -20.73 28.60
CA LEU A 48 -13.23 -19.96 27.59
C LEU A 48 -13.03 -20.67 26.26
N LYS A 49 -14.13 -21.13 25.65
CA LYS A 49 -14.09 -21.68 24.29
C LYS A 49 -13.44 -20.59 23.45
N ARG A 50 -12.29 -20.89 22.83
CA ARG A 50 -11.75 -20.04 21.77
C ARG A 50 -12.92 -19.79 20.84
N LYS A 51 -13.36 -18.54 20.74
CA LYS A 51 -14.02 -18.08 19.55
C LYS A 51 -12.96 -18.27 18.48
N THR A 52 -12.95 -19.43 17.83
CA THR A 52 -12.47 -19.50 16.46
C THR A 52 -13.10 -18.27 15.82
N PRO A 53 -12.33 -17.30 15.30
CA PRO A 53 -12.95 -16.32 14.43
C PRO A 53 -13.76 -17.20 13.48
N ALA A 54 -15.08 -17.00 13.46
CA ALA A 54 -15.87 -17.66 12.45
C ALA A 54 -15.09 -17.40 11.18
N SER A 55 -14.62 -18.46 10.53
CA SER A 55 -14.29 -18.40 9.12
C SER A 55 -15.60 -17.92 8.53
N THR A 56 -15.73 -16.61 8.40
CA THR A 56 -16.85 -15.97 7.74
C THR A 56 -16.87 -16.69 6.43
N THR A 57 -17.94 -17.44 6.24
CA THR A 57 -18.32 -18.05 4.97
C THR A 57 -17.77 -17.18 3.86
N ALA A 58 -16.81 -17.74 3.11
CA ALA A 58 -16.10 -17.05 2.06
C ALA A 58 -17.08 -16.69 0.95
N HIS A 59 -17.84 -15.62 1.16
CA HIS A 59 -18.46 -14.89 0.07
C HIS A 59 -17.30 -14.31 -0.73
N PRO A 60 -17.28 -14.44 -2.07
CA PRO A 60 -16.26 -13.82 -2.87
C PRO A 60 -16.35 -12.31 -2.59
N THR A 61 -15.37 -11.78 -1.85
CA THR A 61 -15.29 -10.33 -1.57
C THR A 61 -14.78 -9.58 -2.82
N SER A 62 -14.43 -10.34 -3.85
CA SER A 62 -13.92 -9.90 -5.12
C SER A 62 -14.95 -10.14 -6.22
N PHE A 63 -15.34 -9.10 -6.95
CA PHE A 63 -16.25 -9.21 -8.09
C PHE A 63 -15.58 -8.69 -9.37
N PRO A 64 -15.87 -9.27 -10.54
CA PRO A 64 -15.41 -8.72 -11.81
C PRO A 64 -16.11 -7.39 -12.08
N VAL A 65 -15.30 -6.36 -12.35
CA VAL A 65 -15.79 -5.00 -12.63
C VAL A 65 -15.57 -4.71 -14.11
N THR A 66 -16.65 -4.44 -14.84
CA THR A 66 -16.60 -4.11 -16.27
C THR A 66 -16.73 -2.59 -16.43
N LEU A 67 -15.70 -1.95 -16.96
CA LEU A 67 -15.68 -0.53 -17.25
C LEU A 67 -15.95 -0.32 -18.75
N LYS A 68 -17.15 0.19 -19.10
CA LYS A 68 -17.56 0.45 -20.48
C LYS A 68 -17.42 1.94 -20.80
N SER A 69 -16.66 2.29 -21.83
CA SER A 69 -16.60 3.67 -22.35
C SER A 69 -17.20 3.75 -23.74
N LEU A 70 -18.24 4.59 -23.91
CA LEU A 70 -18.89 4.87 -25.20
C LEU A 70 -18.05 5.81 -26.10
N ARG A 71 -16.72 5.79 -25.99
CA ARG A 71 -15.85 6.53 -26.90
C ARG A 71 -15.79 5.87 -28.28
N ASN A 72 -15.34 6.64 -29.26
CA ASN A 72 -14.80 6.12 -30.50
C ASN A 72 -13.29 6.39 -30.48
N PRO A 73 -12.42 5.40 -30.24
CA PRO A 73 -12.69 3.96 -30.17
C PRO A 73 -13.32 3.51 -28.83
N PRO A 74 -14.20 2.50 -28.83
CA PRO A 74 -14.84 1.99 -27.61
C PRO A 74 -13.82 1.23 -26.76
N LEU A 75 -13.80 1.50 -25.45
CA LEU A 75 -12.92 0.84 -24.49
C LEU A 75 -13.79 0.05 -23.53
N ASP A 76 -13.73 -1.27 -23.63
CA ASP A 76 -14.36 -2.21 -22.71
C ASP A 76 -13.27 -2.94 -21.95
N ILE A 77 -13.00 -2.48 -20.72
CA ILE A 77 -11.94 -3.03 -19.87
C ILE A 77 -12.61 -3.83 -18.75
N THR A 78 -12.30 -5.13 -18.71
CA THR A 78 -12.77 -6.04 -17.67
C THR A 78 -11.65 -6.24 -16.66
N ILE A 79 -11.80 -5.66 -15.47
CA ILE A 79 -10.81 -5.81 -14.40
C ILE A 79 -11.15 -7.10 -13.63
N PRO A 80 -10.26 -8.11 -13.62
CA PRO A 80 -10.51 -9.38 -12.95
C PRO A 80 -10.52 -9.16 -11.44
N SER A 81 -11.66 -9.47 -10.81
CA SER A 81 -11.86 -9.65 -9.37
C SER A 81 -11.26 -8.56 -8.46
N ARG A 82 -11.99 -7.47 -8.23
CA ARG A 82 -11.61 -6.40 -7.30
C ARG A 82 -12.37 -6.47 -5.98
N ASP A 83 -11.67 -6.20 -4.89
CA ASP A 83 -12.23 -6.26 -3.54
C ASP A 83 -13.30 -5.19 -3.31
N LEU A 84 -14.30 -5.53 -2.52
CA LEU A 84 -15.38 -4.62 -2.12
C LEU A 84 -14.89 -3.36 -1.37
N SER A 85 -13.72 -3.42 -0.74
CA SER A 85 -13.07 -2.27 -0.09
C SER A 85 -12.32 -1.36 -1.06
N THR A 86 -12.17 -1.73 -2.33
CA THR A 86 -11.47 -0.90 -3.30
C THR A 86 -12.21 0.41 -3.53
N SER A 87 -11.45 1.51 -3.57
CA SER A 87 -11.98 2.84 -3.82
C SER A 87 -12.18 3.09 -5.31
N ILE A 88 -13.02 4.06 -5.65
CA ILE A 88 -13.23 4.48 -7.04
C ILE A 88 -11.97 5.14 -7.61
N LEU A 89 -11.16 5.78 -6.75
CA LEU A 89 -9.86 6.31 -7.14
C LEU A 89 -8.97 5.20 -7.71
N ASP A 90 -8.92 4.05 -7.04
CA ASP A 90 -8.10 2.91 -7.47
C ASP A 90 -8.57 2.31 -8.80
N LEU A 91 -9.86 2.43 -9.10
CA LEU A 91 -10.41 2.04 -10.41
C LEU A 91 -10.04 3.05 -11.49
N LYS A 92 -10.01 4.34 -11.17
CA LYS A 92 -9.52 5.36 -12.11
C LYS A 92 -8.03 5.25 -12.38
N THR A 93 -7.22 4.94 -11.38
CA THR A 93 -5.77 4.77 -11.56
C THR A 93 -5.46 3.55 -12.42
N ALA A 94 -6.13 2.42 -12.19
CA ALA A 94 -5.99 1.23 -13.03
C ALA A 94 -6.39 1.52 -14.49
N LEU A 95 -7.52 2.20 -14.70
CA LEU A 95 -7.96 2.62 -16.03
C LEU A 95 -7.00 3.65 -16.66
N SER A 96 -6.39 4.51 -15.85
CA SER A 96 -5.41 5.49 -16.30
C SER A 96 -4.14 4.80 -16.83
N THR A 97 -3.68 3.75 -16.15
CA THR A 97 -2.53 2.95 -16.58
C THR A 97 -2.82 2.19 -17.87
N GLU A 98 -4.01 1.59 -17.99
CA GLU A 98 -4.35 0.74 -19.13
C GLU A 98 -4.72 1.54 -20.38
N ALA A 99 -5.48 2.62 -20.22
CA ALA A 99 -5.91 3.47 -21.34
C ALA A 99 -4.98 4.68 -21.58
N SER A 100 -3.96 4.91 -20.75
CA SER A 100 -3.08 6.09 -20.79
C SER A 100 -3.83 7.43 -20.72
N ILE A 101 -4.97 7.47 -20.00
CA ILE A 101 -5.80 8.67 -19.85
C ILE A 101 -5.60 9.25 -18.45
N PRO A 102 -5.36 10.56 -18.27
CA PRO A 102 -5.12 11.13 -16.95
C PRO A 102 -6.35 11.02 -16.02
N VAL A 103 -6.13 10.64 -14.77
CA VAL A 103 -7.17 10.44 -13.72
C VAL A 103 -8.14 11.63 -13.59
N LYS A 104 -7.64 12.86 -13.75
CA LYS A 104 -8.43 14.10 -13.66
C LYS A 104 -9.46 14.26 -14.79
N ALA A 105 -9.20 13.65 -15.95
CA ALA A 105 -10.13 13.65 -17.08
C ALA A 105 -11.18 12.51 -16.97
N LEU A 106 -11.01 11.56 -16.05
CA LEU A 106 -11.88 10.40 -15.90
C LEU A 106 -12.99 10.67 -14.89
N LYS A 107 -14.24 10.57 -15.34
CA LYS A 107 -15.43 10.46 -14.51
C LYS A 107 -16.01 9.05 -14.63
N LEU A 108 -16.16 8.38 -13.49
CA LEU A 108 -16.83 7.09 -13.40
C LEU A 108 -18.31 7.31 -13.10
N LEU A 109 -19.16 6.61 -13.82
CA LEU A 109 -20.60 6.66 -13.70
C LEU A 109 -21.11 5.29 -13.25
N TYR A 110 -21.93 5.29 -12.22
CA TYR A 110 -22.68 4.12 -11.77
C TYR A 110 -24.17 4.41 -11.99
N ASN A 111 -24.88 3.55 -12.73
CA ASN A 111 -26.29 3.78 -13.11
C ASN A 111 -26.55 5.20 -13.68
N LYS A 112 -25.68 5.62 -14.61
CA LYS A 112 -25.69 6.95 -15.27
C LYS A 112 -25.45 8.15 -14.33
N LYS A 113 -25.09 7.93 -13.07
CA LYS A 113 -24.78 9.00 -12.10
C LYS A 113 -23.26 9.09 -11.87
N PRO A 114 -22.64 10.29 -11.90
CA PRO A 114 -21.23 10.45 -11.62
C PRO A 114 -20.93 10.10 -10.15
N VAL A 115 -19.85 9.36 -9.91
CA VAL A 115 -19.46 8.92 -8.58
C VAL A 115 -18.19 9.63 -8.13
N ALA A 116 -18.16 10.02 -6.85
CA ALA A 116 -17.02 10.68 -6.21
C ALA A 116 -15.94 9.67 -5.79
N ASP A 117 -14.68 10.09 -5.82
CA ASP A 117 -13.52 9.19 -5.67
C ASP A 117 -13.36 8.63 -4.26
N SER A 118 -13.93 9.31 -3.26
CA SER A 118 -13.90 8.90 -1.85
C SER A 118 -14.85 7.74 -1.53
N LYS A 119 -15.74 7.33 -2.45
CA LYS A 119 -16.64 6.21 -2.20
C LYS A 119 -15.95 4.88 -2.50
N VAL A 120 -16.31 3.87 -1.73
CA VAL A 120 -15.89 2.49 -1.96
C VAL A 120 -16.96 1.70 -2.69
N LEU A 121 -16.57 0.60 -3.33
CA LEU A 121 -17.51 -0.30 -4.02
C LEU A 121 -18.62 -0.79 -3.08
N LYS A 122 -18.33 -1.05 -1.80
CA LYS A 122 -19.32 -1.36 -0.75
C LYS A 122 -20.45 -0.34 -0.64
N ASP A 123 -20.16 0.95 -0.76
CA ASP A 123 -21.14 2.02 -0.53
C ASP A 123 -22.03 2.27 -1.75
N LEU A 124 -21.53 1.96 -2.95
CA LEU A 124 -22.31 2.03 -4.18
C LEU A 124 -23.25 0.85 -4.36
N LEU A 125 -22.88 -0.27 -3.73
CA LEU A 125 -23.53 -1.57 -3.87
C LEU A 125 -24.46 -1.89 -2.69
N GLY A 126 -24.56 -0.99 -1.71
CA GLY A 126 -25.35 -1.17 -0.49
C GLY A 126 -26.85 -0.87 -0.65
N ALA A 127 -27.67 -1.83 -0.19
CA ALA A 127 -29.15 -1.97 -0.15
C ALA A 127 -29.82 -2.75 -1.29
N GLU A 128 -29.17 -2.97 -2.43
CA GLU A 128 -29.53 -4.08 -3.34
C GLU A 128 -28.37 -5.06 -3.37
N GLY A 129 -28.53 -6.13 -2.59
CA GLY A 129 -27.51 -7.17 -2.47
C GLY A 129 -27.06 -7.67 -3.83
N VAL A 130 -25.73 -7.73 -4.00
CA VAL A 130 -25.11 -8.47 -5.11
C VAL A 130 -25.61 -9.91 -5.02
N LYS A 131 -26.43 -10.30 -5.98
CA LYS A 131 -26.65 -11.72 -6.24
C LYS A 131 -25.33 -12.27 -6.76
N GLU A 132 -24.82 -13.32 -6.12
CA GLU A 132 -23.58 -14.00 -6.51
C GLU A 132 -23.59 -14.26 -8.02
N GLY A 133 -22.67 -13.60 -8.75
CA GLY A 133 -22.54 -13.69 -10.21
C GLY A 133 -22.83 -12.40 -11.01
N GLN A 134 -23.24 -11.30 -10.39
CA GLN A 134 -23.50 -10.04 -11.11
C GLN A 134 -22.21 -9.23 -11.34
N SER A 135 -21.84 -9.00 -12.60
CA SER A 135 -20.79 -8.05 -12.99
C SER A 135 -21.25 -6.62 -12.74
N VAL A 136 -20.46 -5.84 -12.00
CA VAL A 136 -20.78 -4.43 -11.74
C VAL A 136 -20.29 -3.61 -12.93
N GLU A 137 -21.24 -3.03 -13.67
CA GLU A 137 -20.93 -2.19 -14.83
C GLU A 137 -20.77 -0.72 -14.43
N PHE A 138 -19.63 -0.12 -14.77
CA PHE A 138 -19.44 1.33 -14.66
C PHE A 138 -19.25 1.95 -16.04
N GLY A 139 -19.92 3.07 -16.27
CA GLY A 139 -19.69 3.92 -17.43
C GLY A 139 -18.48 4.82 -17.22
N VAL A 140 -17.53 4.83 -18.15
CA VAL A 140 -16.40 5.76 -18.12
C VAL A 140 -16.69 6.94 -19.04
N MET A 141 -16.84 8.13 -18.47
CA MET A 141 -16.87 9.39 -19.20
C MET A 141 -15.53 10.09 -19.08
N VAL A 142 -14.89 10.33 -20.21
CA VAL A 142 -13.63 11.08 -20.27
C VAL A 142 -13.93 12.51 -20.73
N ILE A 143 -13.63 13.50 -19.89
CA ILE A 143 -13.83 14.91 -20.21
C ILE A 143 -12.62 15.41 -21.00
N GLY A 144 -12.87 15.99 -22.17
CA GLY A 144 -11.85 16.48 -23.09
C GLY A 144 -11.36 15.40 -24.04
N GLY A 145 -11.25 15.72 -25.33
CA GLY A 145 -10.86 14.80 -26.41
C GLY A 145 -9.39 14.34 -26.36
N ALA A 146 -8.94 13.81 -25.23
CA ALA A 146 -7.57 13.35 -24.99
C ALA A 146 -7.29 11.96 -25.60
N ALA A 147 -7.87 11.65 -26.76
CA ALA A 147 -7.51 10.47 -27.57
C ALA A 147 -6.54 10.82 -28.72
N ALA A 148 -6.06 12.07 -28.78
CA ALA A 148 -5.19 12.56 -29.85
C ALA A 148 -3.83 13.07 -29.34
N ILE A 149 -3.19 12.35 -28.41
CA ILE A 149 -1.78 12.60 -28.07
C ILE A 149 -1.08 11.24 -27.95
N VAL A 150 -0.86 10.60 -29.09
CA VAL A 150 0.27 9.68 -29.28
C VAL A 150 1.02 10.14 -30.52
N LYS A 151 2.01 11.02 -30.31
CA LYS A 151 3.30 11.15 -31.03
C LYS A 151 3.96 12.50 -30.70
N LYS A 152 4.86 12.50 -29.71
CA LYS A 152 6.25 13.02 -29.74
C LYS A 152 6.79 13.19 -28.31
N ASP A 153 7.75 12.33 -27.98
CA ASP A 153 9.01 12.51 -27.26
C ASP A 153 9.18 13.68 -26.25
N GLY A 154 9.68 13.33 -25.05
CA GLY A 154 10.84 14.01 -24.47
C GLY A 154 10.65 14.82 -23.17
N GLU A 155 11.01 14.17 -22.06
CA GLU A 155 11.70 14.67 -20.84
C GLU A 155 11.10 15.76 -19.93
N GLY A 156 11.12 15.45 -18.61
CA GLY A 156 10.89 16.39 -17.52
C GLY A 156 10.59 15.71 -16.18
N VAL A 157 11.66 15.29 -15.49
CA VAL A 157 11.68 14.58 -14.20
C VAL A 157 11.11 15.44 -13.04
N THR A 158 10.30 14.87 -12.16
CA THR A 158 10.44 15.00 -10.68
C THR A 158 9.77 13.82 -9.96
N GLU A 159 10.56 13.20 -9.08
CA GLU A 159 10.30 12.10 -8.15
C GLU A 159 9.16 12.42 -7.15
N GLY A 160 8.44 11.46 -6.58
CA GLY A 160 8.59 10.02 -6.65
C GLY A 160 7.46 9.32 -5.89
N GLU A 161 7.20 8.07 -6.26
CA GLU A 161 6.52 7.11 -5.41
C GLU A 161 6.89 5.70 -5.84
N LYS A 162 7.07 4.84 -4.84
CA LYS A 162 7.66 3.52 -4.89
C LYS A 162 6.88 2.62 -5.86
N LYS A 163 7.48 2.27 -7.00
CA LYS A 163 7.05 1.13 -7.80
C LYS A 163 7.55 -0.15 -7.13
N GLU A 164 6.62 -1.00 -6.71
CA GLU A 164 6.88 -2.43 -6.56
C GLU A 164 7.44 -2.93 -7.89
N VAL A 165 8.73 -3.22 -7.91
CA VAL A 165 9.38 -3.86 -9.06
C VAL A 165 9.00 -5.32 -8.98
N GLU A 166 8.07 -5.70 -9.83
CA GLU A 166 7.83 -7.06 -10.25
C GLU A 166 9.18 -7.74 -10.46
N MET A 167 9.45 -8.81 -9.69
CA MET A 167 10.70 -9.55 -9.67
C MET A 167 10.85 -10.32 -11.00
N GLY A 168 11.15 -9.59 -12.08
CA GLY A 168 11.49 -10.14 -13.38
C GLY A 168 12.87 -10.81 -13.34
N HIS A 169 13.09 -11.78 -14.22
CA HIS A 169 14.36 -12.47 -14.39
C HIS A 169 15.51 -11.48 -14.68
N GLY A 170 16.22 -11.04 -13.63
CA GLY A 170 17.31 -10.07 -13.74
C GLY A 170 18.46 -10.49 -14.67
N GLY A 171 18.58 -11.80 -14.95
CA GLY A 171 19.60 -12.34 -15.85
C GLY A 171 19.43 -11.92 -17.32
N ASP A 172 18.21 -11.63 -17.79
CA ASP A 172 17.99 -11.24 -19.19
C ASP A 172 18.21 -9.73 -19.40
N VAL A 173 18.00 -8.92 -18.36
CA VAL A 173 18.25 -7.48 -18.38
C VAL A 173 19.76 -7.19 -18.48
N LEU A 174 20.59 -8.00 -17.81
CA LEU A 174 22.06 -7.88 -17.84
C LEU A 174 22.67 -8.15 -19.23
N LYS A 175 21.96 -8.83 -20.13
CA LYS A 175 22.38 -9.07 -21.51
C LYS A 175 22.11 -7.87 -22.44
N THR A 176 21.32 -6.91 -21.99
CA THR A 176 20.88 -5.78 -22.83
C THR A 176 21.85 -4.61 -22.67
N ASP A 177 22.33 -4.05 -23.78
CA ASP A 177 23.24 -2.88 -23.76
C ASP A 177 22.58 -1.63 -23.15
N ALA A 178 21.25 -1.52 -23.23
CA ALA A 178 20.48 -0.42 -22.65
C ALA A 178 20.65 -0.30 -21.13
N PHE A 179 20.79 -1.42 -20.41
CA PHE A 179 21.02 -1.40 -18.97
C PHE A 179 22.41 -0.83 -18.63
N TRP A 180 23.42 -1.17 -19.42
CA TRP A 180 24.80 -0.73 -19.20
C TRP A 180 25.00 0.75 -19.52
N GLU A 181 24.28 1.28 -20.52
CA GLU A 181 24.27 2.71 -20.82
C GLU A 181 23.52 3.52 -19.75
N ASP A 182 22.43 3.00 -19.19
CA ASP A 182 21.74 3.63 -18.06
C ASP A 182 22.61 3.61 -16.78
N LEU A 183 23.29 2.49 -16.51
CA LEU A 183 24.23 2.38 -15.39
C LEU A 183 25.41 3.36 -15.55
N ARG A 184 25.92 3.53 -16.77
CA ARG A 184 26.94 4.54 -17.08
C ARG A 184 26.41 5.94 -16.78
N GLY A 185 25.24 6.29 -17.30
CA GLY A 185 24.60 7.58 -17.05
C GLY A 185 24.43 7.87 -15.55
N PHE A 186 23.97 6.88 -14.78
CA PHE A 186 23.84 7.00 -13.33
C PHE A 186 25.19 7.23 -12.63
N LEU A 187 26.23 6.50 -13.02
CA LEU A 187 27.56 6.61 -12.41
C LEU A 187 28.21 7.95 -12.74
N VAL A 188 28.15 8.41 -13.99
CA VAL A 188 28.65 9.72 -14.40
C VAL A 188 27.92 10.84 -13.66
N GLN A 189 26.60 10.74 -13.49
CA GLN A 189 25.82 11.71 -12.73
C GLN A 189 26.22 11.78 -11.24
N ARG A 190 26.57 10.63 -10.64
CA ARG A 190 26.90 10.53 -9.21
C ARG A 190 28.36 10.86 -8.90
N LEU A 191 29.28 10.39 -9.73
CA LEU A 191 30.72 10.60 -9.57
C LEU A 191 31.17 11.96 -10.14
N LYS A 192 30.40 12.52 -11.08
CA LYS A 192 30.76 13.73 -11.86
C LYS A 192 32.09 13.58 -12.60
N ASP A 193 32.47 12.34 -12.88
CA ASP A 193 33.68 11.94 -13.58
C ASP A 193 33.29 10.89 -14.63
N GLU A 194 33.56 11.19 -15.90
CA GLU A 194 33.25 10.34 -17.05
C GLU A 194 34.23 9.16 -17.15
N GLU A 195 35.50 9.35 -16.79
CA GLU A 195 36.52 8.31 -16.92
C GLU A 195 36.35 7.22 -15.85
N GLU A 196 36.03 7.61 -14.62
CA GLU A 196 35.77 6.66 -13.54
C GLU A 196 34.45 5.91 -13.75
N GLY A 197 33.39 6.59 -14.23
CA GLY A 197 32.11 5.95 -14.57
C GLY A 197 32.29 4.86 -15.63
N ASP A 198 33.01 5.17 -16.70
CA ASP A 198 33.32 4.23 -17.78
C ASP A 198 34.16 3.03 -17.33
N ARG A 199 35.16 3.28 -16.46
CA ARG A 199 36.00 2.21 -15.91
C ARG A 199 35.18 1.24 -15.06
N VAL A 200 34.31 1.76 -14.20
CA VAL A 200 33.48 0.95 -13.29
C VAL A 200 32.47 0.11 -14.08
N VAL A 201 31.82 0.67 -15.09
CA VAL A 201 30.89 -0.07 -15.97
C VAL A 201 31.60 -1.21 -16.70
N LYS A 202 32.81 -0.98 -17.22
CA LYS A 202 33.62 -2.04 -17.87
C LYS A 202 33.94 -3.18 -16.92
N VAL A 203 34.39 -2.88 -15.69
CA VAL A 203 34.69 -3.90 -14.68
C VAL A 203 33.46 -4.73 -14.33
N PHE A 204 32.30 -4.09 -14.15
CA PHE A 204 31.06 -4.81 -13.87
C PHE A 204 30.60 -5.67 -15.05
N ARG A 205 30.74 -5.17 -16.28
CA ARG A 205 30.41 -5.94 -17.49
C ARG A 205 31.31 -7.16 -17.65
N ASP A 206 32.61 -7.00 -17.45
CA ASP A 206 33.59 -8.09 -17.52
C ASP A 206 33.36 -9.14 -16.42
N ALA A 207 32.96 -8.72 -15.21
CA ALA A 207 32.66 -9.63 -14.10
C ALA A 207 31.35 -10.41 -14.26
N VAL A 208 30.39 -9.87 -15.02
CA VAL A 208 29.09 -10.50 -15.28
C VAL A 208 29.13 -11.39 -16.53
N MET A 209 30.05 -11.13 -17.47
CA MET A 209 30.22 -11.89 -18.71
C MET A 209 31.30 -13.00 -18.65
N ASN A 210 32.05 -13.10 -17.54
CA ASN A 210 32.91 -14.25 -17.21
C ASN A 210 32.15 -15.31 -16.41
#